data_AF-A0A2H1WH83-F1
#
_entry.id   AF-A0A2H1WH83-F1
#
_cell.length_a   1.000
_cell.length_b   1.000
_cell.length_c   1.000
_cell.angle_alpha   90.00
_cell.angle_beta   90.00
_cell.angle_gamma   90.00
#
_symmetry.space_group_name_H-M   'P 1'
#
loop_
_entity.id
_entity.type
_entity.pdbx_description
1 polymer ?
#
loop_
_entity_poly.entity_id
_entity_poly.type
_entity_poly.pdbx_seq_one_letter_code
_entity_poly.pdbx_strand_id
1 'polypeptide(L)'
;MCIKQAVLSHGDRNGAGPCVGDSGGGLYLLEGGKWRLRGVVSVSLRAENGDNTCNLNEYIIFTDTAKYLGWIRRILSEKYYD
;
A
#
# COMPACT_ATOMS: atom_id res chain seq x y z
N MET A 1 -4.79 13.52 -1.58
CA MET A 1 -4.10 13.20 -2.86
C MET A 1 -3.56 11.78 -2.78
N CYS A 2 -4.34 10.84 -3.32
CA CYS A 2 -4.06 9.40 -3.39
C CYS A 2 -2.87 9.12 -4.31
N ILE A 3 -2.08 8.07 -4.01
CA ILE A 3 -1.29 7.44 -5.08
C ILE A 3 -2.30 6.71 -5.95
N LYS A 4 -2.62 7.24 -7.12
CA LYS A 4 -3.24 6.46 -8.18
C LYS A 4 -2.12 5.59 -8.77
N GLN A 5 -2.33 4.28 -8.78
CA GLN A 5 -1.42 3.20 -9.16
C GLN A 5 -0.36 2.77 -8.14
N ALA A 6 -0.58 1.57 -7.61
CA ALA A 6 0.41 0.52 -7.73
C ALA A 6 -0.30 -0.76 -8.16
N VAL A 7 -0.21 -1.12 -9.44
CA VAL A 7 -0.35 -2.51 -9.86
C VAL A 7 0.96 -3.16 -9.41
N LEU A 8 0.94 -3.93 -8.32
CA LEU A 8 2.10 -4.70 -7.88
C LEU A 8 2.36 -5.78 -8.92
N SER A 9 3.19 -5.42 -9.89
CA SER A 9 3.63 -6.27 -10.99
C SER A 9 4.96 -6.90 -10.59
N HIS A 10 4.89 -8.03 -9.88
CA HIS A 10 5.83 -9.09 -10.22
C HIS A 10 5.33 -9.73 -11.52
N GLY A 11 5.73 -9.15 -12.66
CA GLY A 11 5.97 -9.85 -13.93
C GLY A 11 4.92 -10.76 -14.57
N ASP A 12 3.69 -10.89 -14.08
CA ASP A 12 2.68 -11.71 -14.73
C ASP A 12 1.28 -11.17 -14.47
N ARG A 13 0.42 -11.16 -15.50
CA ARG A 13 -0.98 -10.71 -15.40
C ARG A 13 -1.86 -11.74 -14.67
N ASN A 14 -1.29 -12.52 -13.76
CA ASN A 14 -1.92 -13.67 -13.11
C ASN A 14 -2.90 -13.31 -11.98
N GLY A 15 -3.36 -12.05 -11.90
CA GLY A 15 -4.36 -11.65 -10.91
C GLY A 15 -3.88 -11.89 -9.49
N ALA A 16 -2.78 -11.25 -9.08
CA ALA A 16 -2.32 -11.22 -7.70
C ALA A 16 -2.13 -9.78 -7.24
N GLY A 17 -2.68 -9.43 -6.08
CA GLY A 17 -2.60 -8.08 -5.53
C GLY A 17 -3.27 -8.00 -4.15
N PRO A 18 -3.03 -6.92 -3.39
CA PRO A 18 -3.67 -6.70 -2.11
C PRO A 18 -5.20 -6.83 -2.16
N CYS A 19 -5.74 -7.60 -1.23
CA CYS A 19 -7.14 -7.95 -1.14
C CYS A 19 -7.77 -7.41 0.16
N VAL A 20 -8.99 -7.84 0.48
CA VAL A 20 -9.68 -7.51 1.73
C VAL A 20 -8.90 -8.17 2.86
N GLY A 21 -8.48 -7.37 3.85
CA GLY A 21 -7.65 -7.82 4.97
C GLY A 21 -6.19 -7.40 4.89
N ASP A 22 -5.70 -7.01 3.70
CA ASP A 22 -4.34 -6.47 3.54
C ASP A 22 -4.23 -4.97 3.88
N SER A 23 -5.36 -4.32 4.22
CA SER A 23 -5.39 -2.93 4.70
C SER A 23 -4.43 -2.74 5.88
N GLY A 24 -3.58 -1.72 5.79
CA GLY A 24 -2.48 -1.50 6.74
C GLY A 24 -1.14 -2.11 6.31
N GLY A 25 -1.14 -2.99 5.30
CA GLY A 25 0.07 -3.56 4.72
C GLY A 25 0.94 -2.53 3.99
N GLY A 26 2.25 -2.75 3.94
CA GLY A 26 3.21 -1.82 3.32
C GLY A 26 3.48 -2.10 1.85
N LEU A 27 3.52 -1.04 1.04
CA LEU A 27 4.11 -1.03 -0.30
C LEU A 27 5.58 -0.64 -0.20
N TYR A 28 6.46 -1.57 -0.53
CA TYR A 28 7.91 -1.36 -0.46
C TYR A 28 8.52 -1.29 -1.86
N LEU A 29 9.44 -0.34 -2.05
CA LEU A 29 10.25 -0.21 -3.26
C LEU A 29 11.70 -0.56 -2.93
N LEU A 30 12.34 -1.36 -3.78
CA LEU A 30 13.77 -1.64 -3.68
C LEU A 30 14.54 -0.56 -4.45
N GLU A 31 15.25 0.30 -3.73
CA GLU A 31 16.00 1.40 -4.31
C GLU A 31 17.42 1.43 -3.73
N GLY A 32 18.43 1.29 -4.61
CA GLY A 32 19.83 1.29 -4.19
C GLY A 32 20.15 0.17 -3.18
N GLY A 33 19.56 -1.01 -3.35
CA GLY A 33 19.77 -2.17 -2.48
C GLY A 33 19.07 -2.09 -1.12
N LYS A 34 18.20 -1.09 -0.91
CA LYS A 34 17.44 -0.92 0.34
C LYS A 34 15.95 -0.89 0.06
N TRP A 35 15.17 -1.58 0.88
CA TRP A 35 13.71 -1.52 0.83
C TRP A 35 13.22 -0.24 1.51
N ARG A 36 12.34 0.50 0.83
CA ARG A 36 11.75 1.74 1.32
C ARG A 36 10.23 1.67 1.28
N LEU A 37 9.58 2.00 2.40
CA LEU A 37 8.12 2.06 2.49
C LEU A 37 7.60 3.31 1.78
N ARG A 38 6.86 3.11 0.68
CA ARG A 38 6.32 4.19 -0.15
C ARG A 38 4.82 4.43 0.08
N GLY A 39 4.10 3.39 0.48
CA GLY A 39 2.66 3.47 0.70
C GLY A 39 2.17 2.46 1.72
N VAL A 40 0.98 2.70 2.25
CA VAL A 40 0.26 1.74 3.10
C VAL A 40 -1.07 1.44 2.43
N VAL A 41 -1.43 0.16 2.29
CA VAL A 41 -2.70 -0.28 1.69
C VAL A 41 -3.83 0.34 2.48
N SER A 42 -4.71 1.08 1.80
CA SER A 42 -5.89 1.67 2.41
C SER A 42 -7.13 0.90 1.97
N VAL A 43 -7.39 0.88 0.66
CA VAL A 43 -8.59 0.28 0.08
C VAL A 43 -8.22 -0.59 -1.11
N SER A 44 -8.72 -1.82 -1.09
CA SER A 44 -8.81 -2.73 -2.23
C SER A 44 -10.27 -2.79 -2.70
N LEU A 45 -10.49 -2.76 -4.02
CA LEU A 45 -11.84 -2.84 -4.58
C LEU A 45 -12.31 -4.30 -4.65
N ARG A 46 -13.59 -4.50 -4.34
CA ARG A 46 -14.26 -5.81 -4.47
C ARG A 46 -14.65 -6.09 -5.91
N ALA A 47 -14.80 -7.37 -6.25
CA ALA A 47 -15.33 -7.78 -7.53
C ALA A 47 -16.77 -7.24 -7.72
N GLU A 48 -17.06 -6.73 -8.92
CA GLU A 48 -18.38 -6.15 -9.24
C GLU A 48 -19.49 -7.22 -9.31
N ASN A 49 -19.12 -8.49 -9.50
CA ASN A 49 -20.03 -9.61 -9.64
C ASN A 49 -20.67 -10.08 -8.31
N GLY A 50 -20.38 -9.42 -7.19
CA GLY A 50 -20.95 -9.76 -5.88
C GLY A 50 -20.28 -10.94 -5.19
N ASP A 51 -19.24 -11.52 -5.80
CA ASP A 51 -18.39 -12.48 -5.10
C ASP A 51 -17.59 -11.75 -4.01
N ASN A 52 -17.36 -12.40 -2.87
CA ASN A 52 -16.48 -11.90 -1.81
C ASN A 52 -14.98 -11.90 -2.21
N THR A 53 -14.70 -11.91 -3.50
CA THR A 53 -13.37 -11.93 -4.09
C THR A 53 -12.92 -10.51 -4.44
N CYS A 54 -11.60 -10.31 -4.47
CA CYS A 54 -11.03 -9.00 -4.78
C CYS A 54 -10.94 -8.80 -6.29
N ASN A 55 -11.20 -7.57 -6.73
CA ASN A 55 -10.99 -7.22 -8.12
C ASN A 55 -9.52 -6.87 -8.34
N LEU A 56 -8.73 -7.87 -8.70
CA LEU A 56 -7.28 -7.72 -8.90
C LEU A 56 -6.93 -7.04 -10.23
N ASN A 57 -7.95 -6.76 -11.07
CA ASN A 57 -7.82 -5.95 -12.28
C ASN A 57 -8.10 -4.47 -12.04
N GLU A 58 -8.58 -4.11 -10.84
CA GLU A 58 -8.90 -2.74 -10.47
C GLU A 58 -7.78 -2.08 -9.67
N TYR A 59 -7.90 -0.76 -9.53
CA TYR A 59 -6.92 0.03 -8.79
C TYR A 59 -6.96 -0.27 -7.29
N ILE A 60 -5.77 -0.29 -6.68
CA ILE A 60 -5.58 -0.33 -5.23
C ILE A 60 -5.18 1.07 -4.76
N ILE A 61 -5.79 1.49 -3.66
CA ILE A 61 -5.54 2.81 -3.06
C ILE A 61 -4.56 2.66 -1.91
N PHE A 62 -3.45 3.41 -1.99
CA PHE A 62 -2.45 3.51 -0.95
C PHE A 62 -2.44 4.91 -0.32
N THR A 63 -2.21 4.93 1.00
CA THR A 63 -1.80 6.14 1.73
C THR A 63 -0.34 6.43 1.41
N ASP A 64 -0.05 7.62 0.88
CA ASP A 64 1.30 8.07 0.56
C ASP A 64 2.10 8.35 1.86
N THR A 65 3.05 7.49 2.21
CA THR A 65 3.85 7.64 3.44
C THR A 65 4.77 8.86 3.41
N ALA A 66 5.22 9.29 2.22
CA ALA A 66 6.11 10.43 2.08
C ALA A 66 5.45 11.74 2.56
N LYS A 67 4.13 11.86 2.41
CA LYS A 67 3.36 13.02 2.89
C LYS A 67 3.28 13.11 4.41
N TYR A 68 3.40 11.99 5.10
CA TYR A 68 3.28 11.91 6.56
C TYR A 68 4.63 11.81 7.27
N LEU A 69 5.76 11.96 6.56
CA LEU A 69 7.10 11.84 7.16
C LEU A 69 7.32 12.76 8.37
N GLY A 70 6.81 13.99 8.33
CA GLY A 70 6.88 14.92 9.46
C GLY A 70 6.16 14.39 10.70
N TRP A 71 4.93 13.88 10.52
CA TRP A 71 4.15 13.26 11.59
C TRP A 71 4.81 11.98 12.11
N ILE A 72 5.24 11.08 11.22
CA ILE A 72 5.91 9.83 11.59
C ILE A 72 7.16 10.12 12.42
N ARG A 73 8.02 11.04 11.96
CA ARG A 73 9.24 11.41 12.68
C ARG A 73 8.94 11.97 14.06
N ARG A 74 7.92 12.82 14.18
CA ARG A 74 7.49 13.38 15.46
C ARG A 74 7.03 12.30 16.44
N ILE A 75 6.13 11.41 16.01
CA ILE A 75 5.63 10.32 16.86
C ILE A 75 6.75 9.36 17.26
N LEU A 76 7.65 9.03 16.32
CA LEU A 76 8.80 8.19 16.63
C LEU A 76 9.73 8.88 17.63
N SER A 77 10.04 10.17 17.46
CA SER A 77 10.88 10.87 18.44
C SER A 77 10.23 10.93 19.81
N GLU A 78 8.94 11.24 19.91
CA GLU A 78 8.21 11.26 21.18
C GLU A 78 8.31 9.89 21.88
N LYS A 79 8.08 8.79 21.14
CA LYS A 79 8.15 7.42 21.65
C LYS A 79 9.55 6.90 22.00
N TYR A 80 10.61 7.49 21.46
CA TYR A 80 12.00 7.06 21.72
C TYR A 80 12.62 7.76 22.94
N TYR A 81 11.98 8.82 23.45
CA TYR A 81 12.43 9.56 24.64
C TYR A 81 11.52 9.32 25.88
N ASP A 82 10.53 8.44 25.76
CA ASP A 82 9.74 7.85 26.86
C ASP A 82 10.26 6.44 27.19
#